data_AF-A0A6N7W418-F1
#
_entry.id   AF-A0A6N7W418-F1
#
_cell.length_a   1.000
_cell.length_b   1.000
_cell.length_c   1.000
_cell.angle_alpha   90.00
_cell.angle_beta   90.00
_cell.angle_gamma   90.00
#
_symmetry.space_group_name_H-M   'P 1'
#
loop_
_entity.id
_entity.type
_entity.pdbx_description
1 polymer ?
#
loop_
_entity_poly.entity_id
_entity_poly.type
_entity_poly.pdbx_seq_one_letter_code
_entity_poly.pdbx_strand_id
1 'polypeptide(L)'
;MACSSSSVSDLAFVIKASLVSGKNTWETREAPSVGIRSLFMSDGPHGLRKQVGAADHLGLNKSMPATCFPTAATIANSWSPKLGERIGAALGAEATEQGISVILGPGLNIKRSPLCGRNFEYFSEDPLLSGRLAASYIRGIQSTGVAASPKHFAVNSQETRRMTNDSIVDMDTLHSIYLCRENR
;
A
#
# COMPACT_ATOMS: atom_id res chain seq x y z
N MET A 1 -27.05 -27.75 6.74
CA MET A 1 -27.32 -26.86 7.89
C MET A 1 -27.22 -25.43 7.35
N ALA A 2 -28.35 -24.78 7.06
CA ALA A 2 -28.35 -23.44 6.49
C ALA A 2 -28.04 -22.44 7.61
N CYS A 3 -26.82 -21.90 7.62
CA CYS A 3 -26.46 -20.80 8.51
C CYS A 3 -27.19 -19.57 7.98
N SER A 4 -28.11 -18.99 8.75
CA SER A 4 -28.67 -17.68 8.43
C SER A 4 -27.50 -16.69 8.41
N SER A 5 -27.05 -16.28 7.22
CA SER A 5 -25.93 -15.36 7.08
C SER A 5 -26.37 -13.98 7.54
N SER A 6 -26.15 -13.66 8.81
CA SER A 6 -26.28 -12.32 9.36
C SER A 6 -25.46 -11.35 8.49
N SER A 7 -26.13 -10.29 8.02
CA SER A 7 -25.58 -9.32 7.09
C SER A 7 -24.98 -8.14 7.84
N VAL A 8 -24.09 -7.39 7.19
CA VAL A 8 -23.55 -6.11 7.73
C VAL A 8 -24.69 -5.14 8.08
N SER A 9 -25.84 -5.22 7.39
CA SER A 9 -27.06 -4.45 7.71
C SER A 9 -27.55 -4.67 9.13
N ASP A 10 -27.27 -5.82 9.73
CA ASP A 10 -27.84 -6.26 11.00
C ASP A 10 -26.97 -5.81 12.19
N LEU A 11 -25.77 -5.29 11.92
CA LEU A 11 -24.88 -4.76 12.95
C LEU A 11 -25.46 -3.49 13.58
N ALA A 12 -25.30 -3.37 14.90
CA ALA A 12 -25.54 -2.14 15.62
C ALA A 12 -24.70 -1.00 15.01
N PHE A 13 -25.27 0.22 14.99
CA PHE A 13 -24.63 1.40 14.39
C PHE A 13 -23.20 1.62 14.91
N VAL A 14 -22.97 1.48 16.22
CA VAL A 14 -21.64 1.65 16.82
C VAL A 14 -20.64 0.63 16.27
N ILE A 15 -21.05 -0.60 16.00
CA ILE A 15 -20.15 -1.61 15.39
C ILE A 15 -19.83 -1.22 13.96
N LYS A 16 -20.83 -0.83 13.15
CA LYS A 16 -20.61 -0.33 11.78
C LYS A 16 -19.66 0.87 11.76
N ALA A 17 -19.89 1.86 12.63
CA ALA A 17 -19.04 3.04 12.77
C ALA A 17 -17.61 2.68 13.21
N SER A 18 -17.46 1.63 14.02
CA SER A 18 -16.12 1.19 14.43
C SER A 18 -15.31 0.62 13.27
N LEU A 19 -15.94 -0.08 12.31
CA LEU A 19 -15.26 -0.74 11.18
C LEU A 19 -14.56 0.22 10.21
N VAL A 20 -14.88 1.52 10.23
CA VAL A 20 -14.20 2.55 9.42
C VAL A 20 -12.99 3.18 10.13
N SER A 21 -12.51 2.57 11.21
CA SER A 21 -11.34 2.99 11.98
C SER A 21 -10.44 1.80 12.31
N GLY A 22 -9.14 2.06 12.48
CA GLY A 22 -8.21 1.06 12.99
C GLY A 22 -8.59 0.59 14.40
N LYS A 23 -8.42 -0.70 14.68
CA LYS A 23 -8.39 -1.24 16.05
C LYS A 23 -7.16 -0.70 16.79
N ASN A 24 -6.04 -0.66 16.06
CA ASN A 24 -4.76 -0.07 16.44
C ASN A 24 -4.05 0.42 15.16
N THR A 25 -2.75 0.68 15.25
CA THR A 25 -1.92 1.15 14.12
C THR A 25 -1.94 0.23 12.90
N TRP A 26 -2.02 -1.09 13.10
CA TRP A 26 -1.80 -2.09 12.05
C TRP A 26 -3.02 -2.97 11.76
N GLU A 27 -4.03 -2.98 12.64
CA GLU A 27 -5.16 -3.90 12.54
C GLU A 27 -6.49 -3.19 12.32
N THR A 28 -7.34 -3.79 11.49
CA THR A 28 -8.75 -3.40 11.39
C THR A 28 -9.55 -3.91 12.58
N ARG A 29 -10.74 -3.35 12.81
CA ARG A 29 -11.70 -3.95 13.74
C ARG A 29 -12.35 -5.19 13.15
N GLU A 30 -12.82 -6.06 14.03
CA GLU A 30 -13.49 -7.31 13.71
C GLU A 30 -14.98 -7.25 14.10
N ALA A 31 -15.82 -7.99 13.36
CA ALA A 31 -17.22 -8.22 13.69
C ALA A 31 -17.55 -9.71 13.48
N PRO A 32 -17.17 -10.58 14.44
CA PRO A 32 -17.31 -12.04 14.29
C PRO A 32 -18.76 -12.48 14.10
N SER A 33 -19.72 -11.73 14.63
CA SER A 33 -21.16 -12.01 14.48
C SER A 33 -21.62 -12.06 13.03
N VAL A 34 -20.90 -11.42 12.10
CA VAL A 34 -21.19 -11.45 10.65
C VAL A 34 -20.00 -11.98 9.83
N GLY A 35 -19.07 -12.68 10.48
CA GLY A 35 -17.92 -13.31 9.81
C GLY A 35 -16.79 -12.36 9.38
N ILE A 36 -16.75 -11.11 9.88
CA ILE A 36 -15.66 -10.17 9.59
C ILE A 36 -14.53 -10.38 10.60
N ARG A 37 -13.37 -10.82 10.13
CA ARG A 37 -12.14 -10.93 10.92
C ARG A 37 -11.32 -9.64 10.92
N SER A 38 -10.45 -9.48 11.92
CA SER A 38 -9.37 -8.48 11.88
C SER A 38 -8.40 -8.77 10.72
N LEU A 39 -8.00 -7.71 10.01
CA LEU A 39 -6.96 -7.74 8.99
C LEU A 39 -5.72 -7.04 9.53
N PHE A 40 -4.57 -7.70 9.42
CA PHE A 40 -3.28 -7.09 9.74
C PHE A 40 -2.68 -6.44 8.48
N MET A 41 -2.21 -5.21 8.61
CA MET A 41 -1.57 -4.42 7.56
C MET A 41 -0.11 -4.15 7.94
N SER A 42 0.79 -4.11 6.97
CA SER A 42 2.21 -3.82 7.23
C SER A 42 2.84 -3.03 6.11
N ASP A 43 3.78 -2.15 6.45
CA ASP A 43 4.72 -1.58 5.48
C ASP A 43 5.59 -2.69 4.86
N GLY A 44 6.09 -2.56 3.64
CA GLY A 44 5.76 -1.53 2.68
C GLY A 44 6.30 -1.84 1.27
N PRO A 45 6.73 -0.84 0.49
CA PRO A 45 6.91 -0.99 -0.95
C PRO A 45 8.12 -1.84 -1.41
N HIS A 46 9.09 -2.13 -0.53
CA HIS A 46 10.32 -2.87 -0.87
C HIS A 46 10.79 -3.83 0.25
N GLY A 47 9.84 -4.37 1.00
CA GLY A 47 10.11 -5.33 2.09
C GLY A 47 9.07 -5.20 3.19
N LEU A 48 8.79 -6.30 3.88
CA LEU A 48 7.83 -6.32 4.99
C LEU A 48 8.46 -5.82 6.29
N ARG A 49 7.69 -5.08 7.07
CA ARG A 49 8.11 -4.49 8.34
C ARG A 49 7.04 -4.74 9.40
N LYS A 50 6.83 -6.01 9.74
CA LYS A 50 5.94 -6.41 10.82
C LYS A 50 6.67 -6.31 12.16
N GLN A 51 6.26 -5.39 13.02
CA GLN A 51 6.86 -5.23 14.34
C GLN A 51 6.56 -6.41 15.26
N VAL A 52 7.56 -6.80 16.04
CA VAL A 52 7.46 -7.77 17.14
C VAL A 52 7.22 -6.97 18.43
N GLY A 53 6.16 -7.31 19.16
CA GLY A 53 5.79 -6.63 20.41
C GLY A 53 4.75 -5.52 20.23
N ALA A 54 4.74 -4.53 21.14
CA ALA A 54 3.79 -3.43 21.09
C ALA A 54 3.96 -2.62 19.78
N ALA A 55 2.86 -2.38 19.07
CA ALA A 55 2.89 -1.60 17.84
C ALA A 55 3.23 -0.13 18.14
N ASP A 56 4.22 0.43 17.43
CA ASP A 56 4.39 1.88 17.33
C ASP A 56 4.29 2.32 15.86
N HIS A 57 3.88 3.56 15.62
CA HIS A 57 3.86 4.11 14.26
C HIS A 57 5.24 4.58 13.79
N LEU A 58 6.24 4.62 14.68
CA LEU A 58 7.59 5.17 14.43
C LEU A 58 8.56 4.13 13.86
N GLY A 59 8.25 2.85 13.95
CA GLY A 59 9.11 1.77 13.52
C GLY A 59 10.23 1.37 14.48
N LEU A 60 10.21 1.78 15.75
CA LEU A 60 11.36 1.60 16.64
C LEU A 60 11.52 0.16 17.17
N ASN A 61 10.46 -0.63 17.14
CA ASN A 61 10.50 -2.03 17.59
C ASN A 61 11.13 -2.97 16.55
N LYS A 62 11.76 -4.06 17.03
CA LYS A 62 12.32 -5.11 16.18
C LYS A 62 11.26 -5.63 15.21
N SER A 63 11.61 -5.79 13.96
CA SER A 63 10.73 -6.38 12.95
C SER A 63 10.99 -7.87 12.81
N MET A 64 9.97 -8.63 12.42
CA MET A 64 10.17 -9.98 11.92
C MET A 64 11.15 -9.97 10.74
N PRO A 65 12.05 -10.95 10.63
CA PRO A 65 12.93 -11.06 9.48
C PRO A 65 12.13 -11.12 8.18
N ALA A 66 12.55 -10.34 7.19
CA ALA A 66 11.93 -10.26 5.87
C ALA A 66 12.99 -9.88 4.84
N THR A 67 12.72 -10.15 3.57
CA THR A 67 13.63 -9.75 2.49
C THR A 67 13.53 -8.24 2.27
N CYS A 68 14.68 -7.56 2.32
CA CYS A 68 14.79 -6.15 1.92
C CYS A 68 15.16 -6.08 0.43
N PHE A 69 14.18 -5.77 -0.41
CA PHE A 69 14.36 -5.65 -1.85
C PHE A 69 14.99 -4.29 -2.22
N PRO A 70 15.60 -4.16 -3.42
CA PRO A 70 15.96 -2.85 -3.93
C PRO A 70 14.75 -1.93 -3.98
N THR A 71 14.97 -0.65 -3.71
CA THR A 71 13.92 0.35 -3.66
C THR A 71 13.29 0.56 -5.04
N ALA A 72 12.08 1.12 -5.08
CA ALA A 72 11.36 1.34 -6.34
C ALA A 72 12.16 2.20 -7.34
N ALA A 73 12.96 3.16 -6.85
CA ALA A 73 13.85 3.95 -7.69
C ALA A 73 14.90 3.07 -8.41
N THR A 74 15.48 2.08 -7.74
CA THR A 74 16.43 1.15 -8.36
C THR A 74 15.71 0.21 -9.33
N ILE A 75 14.57 -0.35 -8.92
CA ILE A 75 13.79 -1.29 -9.74
C ILE A 75 13.28 -0.61 -11.02
N ALA A 76 12.95 0.68 -10.98
CA ALA A 76 12.53 1.42 -12.17
C ALA A 76 13.57 1.41 -13.30
N ASN A 77 14.87 1.36 -12.98
CA ASN A 77 15.95 1.27 -13.97
C ASN A 77 15.99 -0.08 -14.71
N SER A 78 15.26 -1.10 -14.25
CA SER A 78 15.13 -2.37 -14.97
C SER A 78 14.16 -2.30 -16.15
N TRP A 79 13.23 -1.33 -16.15
CA TRP A 79 12.13 -1.24 -17.11
C TRP A 79 11.35 -2.56 -17.29
N SER A 80 11.36 -3.43 -16.26
CA SER A 80 10.90 -4.81 -16.38
C SER A 80 9.68 -5.07 -15.49
N PRO A 81 8.46 -5.02 -16.05
CA PRO A 81 7.25 -5.45 -15.35
C PRO A 81 7.34 -6.88 -14.83
N LYS A 82 8.00 -7.78 -15.58
CA LYS A 82 8.24 -9.18 -15.18
C LYS A 82 9.06 -9.28 -13.90
N LEU A 83 10.06 -8.40 -13.71
CA LEU A 83 10.82 -8.34 -12.47
C LEU A 83 9.93 -7.86 -11.31
N GLY A 84 9.12 -6.83 -11.54
CA GLY A 84 8.20 -6.32 -10.51
C GLY A 84 7.13 -7.34 -10.09
N GLU A 85 6.61 -8.15 -11.01
CA GLU A 85 5.69 -9.26 -10.69
C GLU A 85 6.36 -10.31 -9.80
N ARG A 86 7.62 -10.67 -10.09
CA ARG A 86 8.38 -11.62 -9.25
C ARG A 86 8.63 -11.07 -7.84
N ILE A 87 9.00 -9.79 -7.73
CA ILE A 87 9.18 -9.15 -6.43
C ILE A 87 7.85 -9.09 -5.68
N GLY A 88 6.77 -8.69 -6.37
CA GLY A 88 5.44 -8.67 -5.78
C GLY A 88 5.00 -10.04 -5.25
N ALA A 89 5.22 -11.11 -6.01
CA ALA A 89 4.89 -12.47 -5.57
C ALA A 89 5.72 -12.90 -4.34
N ALA A 90 7.01 -12.54 -4.28
CA ALA A 90 7.85 -12.82 -3.12
C ALA A 90 7.39 -12.05 -1.87
N LEU A 91 7.07 -10.76 -2.02
CA LEU A 91 6.46 -9.95 -0.96
C LEU A 91 5.15 -10.55 -0.46
N GLY A 92 4.29 -10.99 -1.39
CA GLY A 92 3.02 -11.64 -1.09
C GLY A 92 3.20 -12.96 -0.33
N ALA A 93 4.19 -13.76 -0.69
CA ALA A 93 4.48 -15.03 -0.02
C ALA A 93 4.97 -14.82 1.42
N GLU A 94 5.91 -13.90 1.65
CA GLU A 94 6.36 -13.55 3.00
C GLU A 94 5.22 -12.95 3.82
N ALA A 95 4.30 -12.19 3.20
CA ALA A 95 3.16 -11.60 3.89
C ALA A 95 2.19 -12.69 4.35
N THR A 96 1.92 -13.69 3.51
CA THR A 96 1.12 -14.87 3.89
C THR A 96 1.74 -15.59 5.08
N GLU A 97 3.05 -15.86 5.05
CA GLU A 97 3.77 -16.53 6.15
C GLU A 97 3.70 -15.73 7.46
N GLN A 98 3.79 -14.41 7.37
CA GLN A 98 3.71 -13.51 8.52
C GLN A 98 2.26 -13.15 8.91
N GLY A 99 1.23 -13.73 8.28
CA GLY A 99 -0.17 -13.44 8.59
C GLY A 99 -0.61 -12.00 8.28
N ILE A 100 0.06 -11.34 7.33
CA ILE A 100 -0.27 -9.99 6.85
C ILE A 100 -1.31 -10.13 5.73
N SER A 101 -2.42 -9.41 5.87
CA SER A 101 -3.52 -9.43 4.88
C SER A 101 -3.40 -8.31 3.84
N VAL A 102 -2.73 -7.20 4.19
CA VAL A 102 -2.55 -6.05 3.29
C VAL A 102 -1.11 -5.52 3.38
N ILE A 103 -0.43 -5.40 2.25
CA ILE A 103 0.86 -4.73 2.14
C ILE A 103 0.62 -3.26 1.78
N LEU A 104 1.18 -2.35 2.58
CA LEU A 104 1.11 -0.91 2.36
C LEU A 104 2.09 -0.46 1.27
N GLY A 105 1.85 -0.90 0.03
CA GLY A 105 2.62 -0.54 -1.15
C GLY A 105 2.00 -1.11 -2.44
N PRO A 106 2.56 -0.76 -3.62
CA PRO A 106 3.79 0.02 -3.80
C PRO A 106 3.59 1.55 -3.69
N GLY A 107 4.71 2.27 -3.52
CA GLY A 107 4.75 3.72 -3.62
C GLY A 107 4.89 4.17 -5.08
N LEU A 108 4.05 5.07 -5.56
CA LEU A 108 4.04 5.51 -6.97
C LEU A 108 3.78 7.01 -7.19
N ASN A 109 4.05 7.86 -6.20
CA ASN A 109 4.02 9.30 -6.44
C ASN A 109 5.07 9.71 -7.48
N ILE A 110 4.76 10.72 -8.28
CA ILE A 110 5.66 11.24 -9.31
C ILE A 110 6.84 11.97 -8.66
N LYS A 111 8.04 11.68 -9.13
CA LYS A 111 9.28 12.37 -8.76
C LYS A 111 9.35 13.77 -9.37
N ARG A 112 8.45 14.67 -8.96
CA ARG A 112 8.35 16.06 -9.46
C ARG A 112 9.66 16.84 -9.32
N SER A 113 10.37 16.61 -8.21
CA SER A 113 11.66 17.24 -7.90
C SER A 113 12.59 16.18 -7.34
N PRO A 114 13.90 16.21 -7.67
CA PRO A 114 14.87 15.27 -7.13
C PRO A 114 15.01 15.38 -5.59
N LEU A 115 14.57 16.49 -5.00
CA LEU A 115 14.71 16.79 -3.57
C LEU A 115 13.64 16.16 -2.67
N CYS A 116 12.63 15.49 -3.23
CA CYS A 116 11.63 14.82 -2.41
C CYS A 116 12.26 13.67 -1.61
N GLY A 117 12.13 13.73 -0.28
CA GLY A 117 12.74 12.77 0.65
C GLY A 117 12.27 11.32 0.49
N ARG A 118 11.21 11.06 -0.28
CA ARG A 118 10.65 9.73 -0.54
C ARG A 118 10.86 9.25 -1.98
N ASN A 119 11.61 9.98 -2.80
CA ASN A 119 11.89 9.57 -4.18
C ASN A 119 12.52 8.17 -4.28
N PHE A 120 13.24 7.71 -3.26
CA PHE A 120 13.84 6.38 -3.26
C PHE A 120 12.78 5.27 -3.34
N GLU A 121 11.59 5.45 -2.74
CA GLU A 121 10.51 4.46 -2.70
C GLU A 121 9.43 4.68 -3.78
N TYR A 122 9.64 5.64 -4.69
CA TYR A 122 8.80 5.86 -5.87
C TYR A 122 9.52 5.43 -7.15
N PHE A 123 8.76 5.03 -8.16
CA PHE A 123 9.32 4.47 -9.40
C PHE A 123 9.99 5.53 -10.29
N SER A 124 9.23 6.47 -10.84
CA SER A 124 9.73 7.40 -11.87
C SER A 124 9.12 8.80 -11.78
N GLU A 125 9.72 9.73 -12.51
CA GLU A 125 9.07 10.99 -12.91
C GLU A 125 8.05 10.78 -14.06
N ASP A 126 8.21 9.68 -14.81
CA ASP A 126 7.31 9.31 -15.90
C ASP A 126 6.08 8.53 -15.37
N PRO A 127 4.84 8.96 -15.69
CA PRO A 127 3.62 8.31 -15.21
C PRO A 127 3.39 6.93 -15.81
N LEU A 128 3.76 6.71 -17.07
CA LEU A 128 3.54 5.43 -17.76
C LEU A 128 4.42 4.33 -17.16
N LEU A 129 5.71 4.61 -16.96
CA LEU A 129 6.66 3.72 -16.32
C LEU A 129 6.24 3.42 -14.88
N SER A 130 5.88 4.46 -14.12
CA SER A 130 5.42 4.31 -12.73
C SER A 130 4.17 3.44 -12.66
N GLY A 131 3.17 3.68 -13.51
CA GLY A 131 1.94 2.89 -13.57
C GLY A 131 2.20 1.44 -13.96
N ARG A 132 3.00 1.19 -15.00
CA ARG A 132 3.31 -0.18 -15.46
C ARG A 132 4.03 -1.02 -14.41
N LEU A 133 5.01 -0.44 -13.72
CA LEU A 133 5.76 -1.14 -12.67
C LEU A 133 4.95 -1.31 -11.39
N ALA A 134 4.20 -0.29 -10.97
CA ALA A 134 3.30 -0.42 -9.83
C ALA A 134 2.24 -1.50 -10.07
N ALA A 135 1.63 -1.52 -11.26
CA ALA A 135 0.66 -2.56 -11.64
C ALA A 135 1.27 -3.96 -11.63
N SER A 136 2.54 -4.10 -11.98
CA SER A 136 3.22 -5.40 -11.96
C SER A 136 3.50 -5.89 -10.53
N TYR A 137 3.92 -5.01 -9.62
CA TYR A 137 3.99 -5.31 -8.18
C TYR A 137 2.64 -5.75 -7.62
N ILE A 138 1.58 -5.00 -7.93
CA ILE A 138 0.21 -5.27 -7.47
C ILE A 138 -0.26 -6.64 -7.93
N ARG A 139 -0.07 -6.99 -9.22
CA ARG A 139 -0.41 -8.33 -9.74
C ARG A 139 0.37 -9.42 -9.02
N GLY A 140 1.66 -9.23 -8.79
CA GLY A 140 2.51 -10.17 -8.04
C GLY A 140 1.99 -10.39 -6.62
N ILE A 141 1.77 -9.32 -5.86
CA ILE A 141 1.28 -9.39 -4.47
C ILE A 141 -0.08 -10.09 -4.43
N GLN A 142 -1.01 -9.67 -5.28
CA GLN A 142 -2.38 -10.20 -5.26
C GLN A 142 -2.48 -11.65 -5.76
N SER A 143 -1.48 -12.16 -6.48
CA SER A 143 -1.43 -13.57 -6.88
C SER A 143 -1.31 -14.53 -5.70
N THR A 144 -0.89 -14.06 -4.52
CA THR A 144 -0.75 -14.87 -3.29
C THR A 144 -1.96 -14.77 -2.35
N GLY A 145 -3.00 -14.03 -2.73
CA GLY A 145 -4.17 -13.78 -1.89
C GLY A 145 -4.00 -12.65 -0.88
N VAL A 146 -2.87 -11.92 -0.92
CA VAL A 146 -2.61 -10.72 -0.10
C VAL A 146 -3.01 -9.47 -0.88
N ALA A 147 -3.61 -8.48 -0.22
CA ALA A 147 -3.97 -7.23 -0.88
C ALA A 147 -2.76 -6.27 -0.98
N ALA A 148 -2.65 -5.55 -2.09
CA ALA A 148 -1.75 -4.41 -2.23
C ALA A 148 -2.49 -3.10 -1.91
N SER A 149 -1.74 -2.06 -1.52
CA SER A 149 -2.26 -0.73 -1.23
C SER A 149 -1.37 0.33 -1.91
N PRO A 150 -1.68 0.68 -3.17
CA PRO A 150 -0.93 1.69 -3.92
C PRO A 150 -1.03 3.05 -3.22
N LYS A 151 0.12 3.74 -3.06
CA LYS A 151 0.19 4.97 -2.26
C LYS A 151 1.16 6.01 -2.84
N HIS A 152 0.98 7.30 -2.59
CA HIS A 152 -0.08 7.97 -1.84
C HIS A 152 -0.96 8.73 -2.84
N PHE A 153 -2.25 8.43 -2.83
CA PHE A 153 -3.19 9.07 -3.72
C PHE A 153 -3.62 10.44 -3.15
N ALA A 154 -3.30 11.57 -3.78
CA ALA A 154 -2.39 11.79 -4.89
C ALA A 154 -1.47 12.99 -4.58
N VAL A 155 -0.55 13.32 -5.49
CA VAL A 155 0.25 14.57 -5.45
C VAL A 155 1.14 14.74 -4.20
N ASN A 156 1.42 13.66 -3.45
CA ASN A 156 2.39 13.69 -2.35
C ASN A 156 3.84 13.63 -2.87
N SER A 157 4.29 14.73 -3.50
CA SER A 157 5.61 14.84 -4.15
C SER A 157 6.63 15.65 -3.34
N GLN A 158 6.37 15.93 -2.06
CA GLN A 158 7.35 16.52 -1.12
C GLN A 158 7.05 16.12 0.33
N GLU A 159 8.07 16.05 1.17
CA GLU A 159 7.90 15.73 2.60
C GLU A 159 7.70 16.97 3.47
N THR A 160 8.27 18.11 3.07
CA THR A 160 8.17 19.37 3.81
C THR A 160 6.70 19.74 3.99
N ARG A 161 6.25 19.73 5.25
CA ARG A 161 4.87 20.02 5.64
C ARG A 161 3.83 19.14 4.93
N ARG A 162 4.12 17.87 4.62
CA ARG A 162 3.17 16.98 3.90
C ARG A 162 1.80 16.79 4.56
N MET A 163 1.69 17.07 5.86
CA MET A 163 0.42 17.02 6.61
C MET A 163 -0.41 18.31 6.52
N THR A 164 0.16 19.40 6.00
CA THR A 164 -0.46 20.74 5.95
C THR A 164 -0.23 21.50 4.64
N ASN A 165 0.48 20.90 3.69
CA ASN A 165 0.72 21.49 2.38
C ASN A 165 -0.57 21.48 1.54
N ASP A 166 -0.73 22.54 0.73
CA ASP A 166 -1.70 22.60 -0.34
C ASP A 166 -0.96 22.50 -1.69
N SER A 167 -1.30 21.49 -2.48
CA SER A 167 -0.69 21.23 -3.79
C SER A 167 -1.59 21.80 -4.89
N ILE A 168 -1.26 23.02 -5.34
CA ILE A 168 -1.98 23.69 -6.43
C ILE A 168 -1.49 23.14 -7.77
N VAL A 169 -2.37 22.44 -8.49
CA VAL A 169 -2.09 21.80 -9.79
C VAL A 169 -3.29 22.03 -10.72
N ASP A 170 -3.04 22.37 -11.98
CA ASP A 170 -4.11 22.46 -12.98
C ASP A 170 -4.64 21.07 -13.37
N MET A 171 -5.85 21.03 -13.93
CA MET A 171 -6.53 19.76 -14.22
C MET A 171 -5.80 18.92 -15.27
N ASP A 172 -5.17 19.55 -16.25
CA ASP A 172 -4.47 18.84 -17.32
C ASP A 172 -3.21 18.17 -16.76
N THR A 173 -2.42 18.90 -15.96
CA THR A 173 -1.25 18.33 -15.26
C THR A 173 -1.67 17.24 -14.27
N LEU A 174 -2.74 17.45 -13.51
CA LEU A 174 -3.27 16.45 -12.58
C LEU A 174 -3.60 15.13 -13.30
N HIS A 175 -4.31 15.20 -14.42
CA HIS A 175 -4.73 14.01 -15.15
C HIS A 175 -3.62 13.37 -15.99
N SER A 176 -2.76 14.17 -16.62
CA SER A 176 -1.69 13.65 -17.48
C SER A 176 -0.51 13.08 -16.71
N ILE A 177 -0.17 13.68 -15.55
CA ILE A 177 1.03 13.30 -14.77
C ILE A 177 0.68 12.52 -13.52
N TYR A 178 -0.21 13.01 -12.66
CA TYR A 178 -0.38 12.44 -11.32
C TYR A 178 -1.43 11.34 -11.23
N LEU A 179 -2.45 11.38 -12.06
CA LEU A 179 -3.51 10.38 -12.13
C LEU A 179 -3.35 9.44 -13.34
N CYS A 180 -2.49 9.82 -14.30
CA CYS A 180 -2.20 9.08 -15.52
C CYS A 180 -3.47 8.55 -16.21
N ARG A 181 -4.28 9.47 -16.74
CA ARG A 181 -5.37 9.11 -17.65
C ARG A 181 -4.77 8.83 -19.03
N GLU A 182 -4.91 7.62 -19.54
CA GLU A 182 -4.69 7.36 -20.97
C GLU A 182 -5.68 8.23 -21.75
N ASN A 183 -5.16 9.15 -22.58
CA ASN A 183 -5.97 9.84 -23.56
C ASN A 183 -6.56 8.77 -24.49
N ARG A 184 -7.89 8.63 -24.45
CA ARG A 184 -8.64 7.89 -25.47
C ARG A 184 -8.58 8.67 -26.78
#